data_AF-X1D1U7-F1
#
_entry.id   AF-X1D1U7-F1
#
_cell.length_a   1.000
_cell.length_b   1.000
_cell.length_c   1.000
_cell.angle_alpha   90.00
_cell.angle_beta   90.00
_cell.angle_gamma   90.00
#
_symmetry.space_group_name_H-M   'P 1'
#
loop_
_entity.id
_entity.type
_entity.pdbx_description
1 polymer ?
#
loop_
_entity_poly.entity_id
_entity_poly.type
_entity_poly.pdbx_seq_one_letter_code
_entity_poly.pdbx_strand_id
1 'polypeptide(L)'
;MTISGANIININRLSVITSIGGKLRIRNNVNLDDLVGLENLITIGDRFHLEDNNSLVSLFGLENLTSIEGGFFISGNYAMINLSGLDNLTSIPHLSIAENNSLTNLEGLENLTSVGHLNIYNNVELSSLTGIENLTDLEWLSIGSNNALTSLTDLENLTSIVSHD
;
A
#
# COMPACT_ATOMS: atom_id res chain seq x y z
N MET A 1 3.41 -5.08 16.25
CA MET A 1 4.68 -4.35 16.26
C MET A 1 4.46 -2.91 15.85
N THR A 2 5.08 -1.94 16.53
CA THR A 2 4.98 -0.50 16.19
C THR A 2 6.37 0.11 16.07
N ILE A 3 6.64 0.79 14.95
CA ILE A 3 7.85 1.56 14.67
C ILE A 3 7.44 3.02 14.55
N SER A 4 7.88 3.85 15.49
CA SER A 4 7.53 5.27 15.47
C SER A 4 8.56 6.13 16.21
N GLY A 5 9.06 7.16 15.54
CA GLY A 5 9.92 8.17 16.13
C GLY A 5 10.55 9.08 15.08
N ALA A 6 10.53 10.39 15.34
CA ALA A 6 11.04 11.39 14.42
C ALA A 6 12.55 11.24 14.08
N ASN A 7 13.31 10.53 14.91
CA ASN A 7 14.75 10.29 14.72
C ASN A 7 15.05 8.93 14.06
N ILE A 8 14.04 8.14 13.70
CA ILE A 8 14.24 6.89 12.97
C ILE A 8 14.54 7.24 11.52
N ILE A 9 15.73 6.83 11.06
CA ILE A 9 16.22 7.07 9.70
C ILE A 9 16.39 5.76 8.91
N ASN A 10 16.38 4.61 9.60
CA ASN A 10 16.43 3.29 8.97
C ASN A 10 15.91 2.22 9.94
N ILE A 11 15.57 1.05 9.39
CA ILE A 11 15.09 -0.11 10.13
C ILE A 11 15.88 -1.39 9.82
N ASN A 12 17.09 -1.27 9.28
CA ASN A 12 17.96 -2.36 8.81
C ASN A 12 18.14 -3.53 9.81
N ARG A 13 18.03 -3.23 11.11
CA ARG A 13 18.11 -4.24 12.19
C ARG A 13 16.94 -5.23 12.21
N LEU A 14 15.86 -4.94 11.47
CA LEU A 14 14.69 -5.79 11.36
C LEU A 14 14.84 -6.87 10.28
N SER A 15 15.96 -6.89 9.55
CA SER A 15 16.19 -7.81 8.41
C SER A 15 16.12 -9.30 8.79
N VAL A 16 16.07 -9.64 10.07
CA VAL A 16 15.87 -11.02 10.55
C VAL A 16 14.40 -11.44 10.62
N ILE A 17 13.47 -10.49 10.56
CA ILE A 17 12.03 -10.75 10.73
C ILE A 17 11.47 -11.27 9.41
N THR A 18 10.90 -12.48 9.46
CA THR A 18 10.23 -13.10 8.31
C THR A 18 8.72 -13.11 8.42
N SER A 19 8.17 -12.94 9.62
CA SER A 19 6.74 -12.87 9.83
C SER A 19 6.41 -12.02 11.05
N ILE A 20 5.27 -11.36 10.99
CA ILE A 20 4.68 -10.64 12.12
C ILE A 20 3.29 -11.21 12.31
N GLY A 21 3.09 -12.03 13.34
CA GLY A 21 1.81 -12.72 13.59
C GLY A 21 0.63 -11.82 14.01
N GLY A 22 0.76 -10.50 13.91
CA GLY A 22 -0.29 -9.56 14.24
C GLY A 22 -0.04 -8.22 13.57
N LYS A 23 -0.65 -7.15 14.08
CA LYS A 23 -0.58 -5.84 13.43
C LYS A 23 0.85 -5.30 13.32
N LEU A 24 1.22 -4.80 12.14
CA LEU A 24 2.40 -3.94 11.93
C LEU A 24 1.94 -2.47 11.81
N ARG A 25 2.63 -1.55 12.48
CA ARG A 25 2.44 -0.12 12.30
C ARG A 25 3.79 0.59 12.17
N ILE A 26 4.00 1.28 11.06
CA ILE A 26 5.17 2.12 10.80
C ILE A 26 4.67 3.53 10.62
N ARG A 27 4.96 4.41 11.59
CA ARG A 27 4.41 5.77 11.55
C ARG A 27 5.23 6.87 12.16
N ASN A 28 4.99 8.10 11.72
CA ASN A 28 5.63 9.30 12.24
C ASN A 28 7.17 9.21 12.19
N ASN A 29 7.71 8.58 11.15
CA ASN A 29 9.15 8.49 10.92
C ASN A 29 9.50 9.46 9.79
N VAL A 30 9.56 10.75 10.13
CA VAL A 30 9.70 11.85 9.15
C VAL A 30 11.01 11.82 8.36
N ASN A 31 11.99 11.01 8.77
CA ASN A 31 13.29 10.87 8.12
C ASN A 31 13.53 9.46 7.57
N LEU A 32 12.55 8.56 7.66
CA LEU A 32 12.64 7.21 7.08
C LEU A 32 12.25 7.30 5.60
N ASP A 33 13.18 7.00 4.71
CA ASP A 33 13.03 7.15 3.25
C ASP A 33 12.89 5.82 2.49
N ASP A 34 13.19 4.69 3.14
CA ASP A 34 12.95 3.34 2.65
C ASP A 34 12.48 2.38 3.76
N LEU A 35 12.14 1.14 3.38
CA LEU A 35 11.83 0.06 4.31
C LEU A 35 12.94 -1.02 4.31
N VAL A 36 14.17 -0.64 3.91
CA VAL A 36 15.34 -1.52 4.00
C VAL A 36 15.51 -1.95 5.46
N GLY A 37 15.61 -3.25 5.67
CA GLY A 37 15.39 -3.94 6.93
C GLY A 37 14.13 -4.78 7.00
N LEU A 38 13.19 -4.69 6.06
CA LEU A 38 12.04 -5.59 5.97
C LEU A 38 12.11 -6.58 4.80
N GLU A 39 13.25 -6.67 4.11
CA GLU A 39 13.39 -7.42 2.86
C GLU A 39 13.08 -8.91 3.03
N ASN A 40 13.20 -9.44 4.25
CA ASN A 40 12.90 -10.84 4.54
C ASN A 40 11.49 -11.06 5.07
N LEU A 41 10.68 -10.01 5.26
CA LEU A 41 9.32 -10.09 5.77
C LEU A 41 8.40 -10.70 4.70
N ILE A 42 7.78 -11.83 5.05
CA ILE A 42 6.92 -12.60 4.15
C ILE A 42 5.44 -12.41 4.49
N THR A 43 5.09 -12.36 5.77
CA THR A 43 3.68 -12.31 6.21
C THR A 43 3.41 -11.32 7.36
N ILE A 44 2.23 -10.71 7.31
CA ILE A 44 1.64 -9.93 8.41
C ILE A 44 0.26 -10.53 8.71
N GLY A 45 0.08 -11.10 9.90
CA GLY A 45 -1.11 -11.84 10.30
C GLY A 45 -2.32 -10.97 10.72
N ASP A 46 -2.27 -9.67 10.45
CA ASP A 46 -3.38 -8.74 10.75
C ASP A 46 -3.17 -7.48 9.88
N ARG A 47 -3.60 -6.30 10.34
CA ARG A 47 -3.46 -5.03 9.62
C ARG A 47 -2.01 -4.56 9.53
N PHE A 48 -1.66 -3.96 8.40
CA PHE A 48 -0.46 -3.15 8.22
C PHE A 48 -0.86 -1.69 8.06
N HIS A 49 -0.37 -0.83 8.95
CA HIS A 49 -0.54 0.61 8.89
C HIS A 49 0.80 1.27 8.57
N LEU A 50 0.88 1.98 7.45
CA LEU A 50 2.04 2.75 7.03
C LEU A 50 1.62 4.21 6.90
N GLU A 51 1.87 4.99 7.95
CA GLU A 51 1.23 6.29 8.14
C GLU A 51 2.24 7.39 8.47
N ASP A 52 2.15 8.57 7.86
CA ASP A 52 2.95 9.75 8.27
C ASP A 52 4.48 9.53 8.22
N ASN A 53 5.00 8.83 7.19
CA ASN A 53 6.44 8.70 6.93
C ASN A 53 6.83 9.61 5.75
N ASN A 54 6.92 10.92 6.03
CA ASN A 54 6.95 11.96 4.99
C ASN A 54 8.10 11.87 3.98
N SER A 55 9.21 11.19 4.32
CA SER A 55 10.35 10.99 3.43
C SER A 55 10.29 9.69 2.63
N LEU A 56 9.35 8.80 2.93
CA LEU A 56 9.24 7.50 2.27
C LEU A 56 8.75 7.68 0.83
N VAL A 57 9.58 7.28 -0.13
CA VAL A 57 9.31 7.49 -1.57
C VAL A 57 8.65 6.31 -2.26
N SER A 58 8.83 5.09 -1.73
CA SER A 58 8.23 3.86 -2.22
C SER A 58 8.19 2.81 -1.10
N LEU A 59 7.89 1.55 -1.45
CA LEU A 59 7.82 0.42 -0.52
C LEU A 59 8.99 -0.55 -0.68
N PHE A 60 10.11 -0.10 -1.27
CA PHE A 60 11.34 -0.89 -1.35
C PHE A 60 11.74 -1.38 0.04
N GLY A 61 12.07 -2.66 0.12
CA GLY A 61 12.21 -3.42 1.36
C GLY A 61 11.03 -4.33 1.67
N LEU A 62 9.93 -4.30 0.93
CA LEU A 62 8.79 -5.23 1.11
C LEU A 62 8.68 -6.29 0.01
N GLU A 63 9.72 -6.46 -0.81
CA GLU A 63 9.65 -7.25 -2.04
C GLU A 63 9.26 -8.70 -1.81
N ASN A 64 9.51 -9.27 -0.63
CA ASN A 64 9.15 -10.65 -0.29
C ASN A 64 7.81 -10.80 0.44
N LEU A 65 7.09 -9.69 0.69
CA LEU A 65 5.80 -9.70 1.36
C LEU A 65 4.74 -10.32 0.45
N THR A 66 4.19 -11.46 0.86
CA THR A 66 3.22 -12.23 0.08
C THR A 66 1.82 -12.23 0.71
N SER A 67 1.69 -11.84 1.98
CA SER A 67 0.39 -11.87 2.65
C SER A 67 0.24 -10.81 3.75
N ILE A 68 -0.93 -10.15 3.73
CA ILE A 68 -1.45 -9.30 4.81
C ILE A 68 -2.88 -9.79 5.10
N GLU A 69 -3.09 -10.47 6.22
CA GLU A 69 -4.38 -11.15 6.51
C GLU A 69 -5.51 -10.17 6.87
N GLY A 70 -5.20 -8.99 7.38
CA GLY A 70 -6.21 -8.02 7.80
C GLY A 70 -6.52 -6.95 6.75
N GLY A 71 -5.53 -6.12 6.45
CA GLY A 71 -5.67 -5.03 5.49
C GLY A 71 -4.48 -4.08 5.54
N PHE A 72 -4.25 -3.37 4.45
CA PHE A 72 -3.14 -2.44 4.29
C PHE A 72 -3.65 -1.00 4.17
N PHE A 73 -3.23 -0.16 5.10
CA PHE A 73 -3.58 1.24 5.19
C PHE A 73 -2.32 2.07 4.96
N ILE A 74 -2.26 2.75 3.81
CA ILE A 74 -1.12 3.58 3.39
C ILE A 74 -1.60 5.02 3.38
N SER A 75 -1.13 5.83 4.32
CA SER A 75 -1.61 7.22 4.42
C SER A 75 -0.60 8.26 4.87
N GLY A 76 -0.70 9.48 4.37
CA GLY A 76 0.15 10.59 4.81
C GLY A 76 1.64 10.39 4.49
N ASN A 77 2.00 9.51 3.55
CA ASN A 77 3.39 9.36 3.09
C ASN A 77 3.60 10.33 1.92
N TYR A 78 3.76 11.62 2.24
CA TYR A 78 3.63 12.68 1.24
C TYR A 78 4.66 12.66 0.10
N ALA A 79 5.84 12.05 0.28
CA ALA A 79 6.86 11.90 -0.77
C ALA A 79 6.71 10.61 -1.59
N MET A 80 5.76 9.73 -1.25
CA MET A 80 5.57 8.45 -1.93
C MET A 80 5.10 8.69 -3.36
N ILE A 81 5.84 8.19 -4.34
CA ILE A 81 5.53 8.39 -5.77
C ILE A 81 4.82 7.19 -6.40
N ASN A 82 5.08 5.98 -5.88
CA ASN A 82 4.46 4.73 -6.28
C ASN A 82 4.49 3.72 -5.12
N LEU A 83 4.03 2.49 -5.36
CA LEU A 83 3.95 1.40 -4.39
C LEU A 83 4.96 0.28 -4.69
N SER A 84 6.01 0.56 -5.46
CA SER A 84 7.03 -0.44 -5.84
C SER A 84 7.61 -1.12 -4.60
N GLY A 85 7.73 -2.44 -4.66
CA GLY A 85 8.08 -3.30 -3.52
C GLY A 85 6.93 -4.18 -3.03
N LEU A 86 5.72 -4.07 -3.61
CA LEU A 86 4.59 -4.95 -3.29
C LEU A 86 4.34 -6.04 -4.34
N ASP A 87 5.33 -6.31 -5.18
CA ASP A 87 5.22 -7.11 -6.40
C ASP A 87 4.74 -8.55 -6.14
N ASN A 88 4.84 -9.06 -4.91
CA ASN A 88 4.45 -10.43 -4.56
C ASN A 88 3.08 -10.55 -3.86
N LEU A 89 2.36 -9.45 -3.66
CA LEU A 89 0.99 -9.49 -3.15
C LEU A 89 0.01 -9.84 -4.27
N THR A 90 -0.77 -10.92 -4.08
CA THR A 90 -1.79 -11.36 -5.03
C THR A 90 -3.22 -11.11 -4.57
N SER A 91 -3.43 -10.99 -3.26
CA SER A 91 -4.72 -10.60 -2.70
C SER A 91 -4.57 -9.81 -1.40
N ILE A 92 -5.50 -8.88 -1.16
CA ILE A 92 -5.58 -8.09 0.08
C ILE A 92 -7.05 -7.92 0.48
N PRO A 93 -7.46 -8.27 1.72
CA PRO A 93 -8.86 -8.12 2.13
C PRO A 93 -9.35 -6.66 2.14
N HIS A 94 -8.49 -5.74 2.56
CA HIS A 94 -8.78 -4.30 2.53
C HIS A 94 -7.52 -3.52 2.18
N LEU A 95 -7.55 -2.78 1.08
CA LEU A 95 -6.52 -1.83 0.69
C LEU A 95 -7.08 -0.39 0.75
N SER A 96 -6.42 0.46 1.53
CA SER A 96 -6.75 1.88 1.65
C SER A 96 -5.52 2.72 1.37
N ILE A 97 -5.59 3.55 0.33
CA ILE A 97 -4.50 4.43 -0.12
C ILE A 97 -4.98 5.87 -0.07
N ALA A 98 -4.41 6.66 0.83
CA ALA A 98 -4.97 7.96 1.14
C ALA A 98 -3.99 9.05 1.53
N GLU A 99 -4.21 10.27 1.05
CA GLU A 99 -3.39 11.42 1.48
C GLU A 99 -1.89 11.24 1.18
N ASN A 100 -1.55 10.48 0.12
CA ASN A 100 -0.18 10.36 -0.38
C ASN A 100 -0.03 11.33 -1.57
N ASN A 101 0.24 12.61 -1.25
CA ASN A 101 0.09 13.70 -2.21
C ASN A 101 0.96 13.58 -3.47
N SER A 102 2.14 12.97 -3.39
CA SER A 102 3.03 12.77 -4.55
C SER A 102 2.79 11.48 -5.33
N LEU A 103 1.83 10.65 -4.90
CA LEU A 103 1.55 9.36 -5.53
C LEU A 103 0.92 9.60 -6.91
N THR A 104 1.58 9.15 -7.98
CA THR A 104 1.12 9.42 -9.36
C THR A 104 0.42 8.22 -10.01
N ASN A 105 0.76 7.01 -9.58
CA ASN A 105 0.20 5.72 -10.01
C ASN A 105 0.24 4.70 -8.86
N LEU A 106 -0.17 3.47 -9.13
CA LEU A 106 -0.19 2.35 -8.18
C LEU A 106 0.82 1.25 -8.56
N GLU A 107 1.87 1.57 -9.33
CA GLU A 107 2.93 0.63 -9.72
C GLU A 107 3.50 -0.07 -8.49
N GLY A 108 3.77 -1.37 -8.60
CA GLY A 108 4.09 -2.29 -7.50
C GLY A 108 2.93 -3.19 -7.09
N LEU A 109 1.70 -2.94 -7.52
CA LEU A 109 0.53 -3.78 -7.26
C LEU A 109 0.17 -4.73 -8.43
N GLU A 110 1.01 -4.86 -9.45
CA GLU A 110 0.66 -5.46 -10.74
C GLU A 110 0.18 -6.91 -10.63
N ASN A 111 0.60 -7.64 -9.59
CA ASN A 111 0.22 -9.04 -9.38
C ASN A 111 -1.05 -9.21 -8.52
N LEU A 112 -1.65 -8.11 -8.06
CA LEU A 112 -2.87 -8.12 -7.27
C LEU A 112 -4.06 -8.46 -8.18
N THR A 113 -4.72 -9.60 -7.92
CA THR A 113 -5.88 -10.05 -8.72
C THR A 113 -7.20 -9.92 -7.98
N SER A 114 -7.16 -9.84 -6.65
CA SER A 114 -8.35 -9.78 -5.80
C SER A 114 -8.14 -8.82 -4.63
N VAL A 115 -9.11 -7.93 -4.41
CA VAL A 115 -9.18 -7.11 -3.20
C VAL A 115 -10.59 -7.18 -2.64
N GLY A 116 -10.78 -7.27 -1.32
CA GLY A 116 -12.13 -7.17 -0.76
C GLY A 116 -12.65 -5.73 -0.91
N HIS A 117 -12.06 -4.81 -0.13
CA HIS A 117 -12.39 -3.39 -0.16
C HIS A 117 -11.23 -2.56 -0.69
N LEU A 118 -11.45 -1.79 -1.75
CA LEU A 118 -10.50 -0.83 -2.30
C LEU A 118 -10.97 0.59 -2.09
N ASN A 119 -10.23 1.35 -1.27
CA ASN A 119 -10.46 2.77 -1.04
C ASN A 119 -9.24 3.57 -1.51
N ILE A 120 -9.45 4.51 -2.43
CA ILE A 120 -8.39 5.40 -2.95
C ILE A 120 -8.89 6.83 -2.86
N TYR A 121 -8.35 7.62 -1.93
CA TYR A 121 -8.85 8.98 -1.72
C TYR A 121 -7.80 10.02 -1.38
N ASN A 122 -8.05 11.27 -1.78
CA ASN A 122 -7.17 12.41 -1.47
C ASN A 122 -5.71 12.21 -1.93
N ASN A 123 -5.45 11.49 -3.02
CA ASN A 123 -4.12 11.43 -3.64
C ASN A 123 -4.11 12.41 -4.82
N VAL A 124 -3.75 13.66 -4.54
CA VAL A 124 -4.03 14.79 -5.46
C VAL A 124 -3.29 14.69 -6.80
N GLU A 125 -2.10 14.11 -6.84
CA GLU A 125 -1.30 13.88 -8.06
C GLU A 125 -1.57 12.52 -8.73
N LEU A 126 -2.44 11.68 -8.14
CA LEU A 126 -2.75 10.36 -8.70
C LEU A 126 -3.51 10.54 -10.00
N SER A 127 -2.86 10.23 -11.11
CA SER A 127 -3.35 10.51 -12.47
C SER A 127 -3.75 9.26 -13.24
N SER A 128 -3.32 8.09 -12.75
CA SER A 128 -3.63 6.78 -13.31
C SER A 128 -3.74 5.75 -12.20
N LEU A 129 -4.45 4.66 -12.48
CA LEU A 129 -4.52 3.47 -11.63
C LEU A 129 -3.62 2.35 -12.20
N THR A 130 -2.62 2.68 -13.02
CA THR A 130 -1.60 1.73 -13.45
C THR A 130 -1.00 1.03 -12.25
N GLY A 131 -0.87 -0.28 -12.32
CA GLY A 131 -0.52 -1.17 -11.23
C GLY A 131 -1.67 -2.06 -10.74
N ILE A 132 -2.94 -1.76 -11.05
CA ILE A 132 -4.09 -2.62 -10.67
C ILE A 132 -4.90 -3.16 -11.85
N GLU A 133 -4.31 -3.19 -13.05
CA GLU A 133 -4.93 -3.67 -14.28
C GLU A 133 -5.36 -5.13 -14.21
N ASN A 134 -4.70 -5.94 -13.36
CA ASN A 134 -4.99 -7.36 -13.20
C ASN A 134 -6.07 -7.65 -12.14
N LEU A 135 -6.65 -6.63 -11.50
CA LEU A 135 -7.78 -6.84 -10.60
C LEU A 135 -8.99 -7.37 -11.37
N THR A 136 -9.53 -8.49 -10.88
CA THR A 136 -10.71 -9.15 -11.47
C THR A 136 -11.87 -9.24 -10.48
N ASP A 137 -11.55 -9.27 -9.18
CA ASP A 137 -12.49 -9.45 -8.07
C ASP A 137 -12.39 -8.29 -7.06
N LEU A 138 -13.52 -7.62 -6.84
CA LEU A 138 -13.72 -6.59 -5.82
C LEU A 138 -15.07 -6.77 -5.10
N GLU A 139 -15.11 -6.63 -3.79
CA GLU A 139 -16.38 -6.51 -3.05
C GLU A 139 -16.85 -5.06 -3.02
N TRP A 140 -15.94 -4.12 -2.74
CA TRP A 140 -16.26 -2.70 -2.64
C TRP A 140 -15.20 -1.82 -3.28
N LEU A 141 -15.64 -0.80 -4.03
CA LEU A 141 -14.78 0.21 -4.64
C LEU A 141 -15.22 1.62 -4.24
N SER A 142 -14.30 2.38 -3.65
CA SER A 142 -14.47 3.81 -3.41
C SER A 142 -13.26 4.58 -3.91
N ILE A 143 -13.48 5.46 -4.89
CA ILE A 143 -12.47 6.37 -5.43
C ILE A 143 -13.02 7.78 -5.33
N GLY A 144 -12.30 8.69 -4.65
CA GLY A 144 -12.76 10.05 -4.45
C GLY A 144 -11.63 11.04 -4.21
N SER A 145 -11.82 12.30 -4.59
CA SER A 145 -10.84 13.37 -4.33
C SER A 145 -9.42 13.10 -4.87
N ASN A 146 -9.30 12.34 -5.96
CA ASN A 146 -8.06 12.17 -6.72
C ASN A 146 -8.13 13.09 -7.96
N ASN A 147 -7.81 14.36 -7.78
CA ASN A 147 -8.15 15.41 -8.76
C ASN A 147 -7.45 15.26 -10.12
N ALA A 148 -6.27 14.63 -10.15
CA ALA A 148 -5.55 14.37 -11.39
C ALA A 148 -6.06 13.12 -12.14
N LEU A 149 -6.88 12.27 -11.49
CA LEU A 149 -7.37 11.02 -12.08
C LEU A 149 -8.54 11.32 -13.03
N THR A 150 -8.30 11.13 -14.33
CA THR A 150 -9.26 11.48 -15.39
C THR A 150 -9.90 10.27 -16.07
N SER A 151 -9.40 9.07 -15.78
CA SER A 151 -9.84 7.81 -16.39
C SER A 151 -9.84 6.68 -15.36
N LEU A 152 -10.68 5.68 -15.60
CA LEU A 152 -10.72 4.41 -14.87
C LEU A 152 -10.48 3.22 -15.81
N THR A 153 -9.82 3.46 -16.96
CA THR A 153 -9.51 2.42 -17.96
C THR A 153 -8.69 1.27 -17.38
N ASP A 154 -7.84 1.55 -16.40
CA ASP A 154 -7.01 0.53 -15.73
C ASP A 154 -7.85 -0.44 -14.87
N LEU A 155 -9.18 -0.23 -14.77
CA LEU A 155 -10.12 -1.14 -14.11
C LEU A 155 -10.94 -2.00 -15.09
N GLU A 156 -10.56 -2.05 -16.37
CA GLU A 156 -11.34 -2.72 -17.43
C GLU A 156 -11.49 -4.24 -17.24
N ASN A 157 -10.61 -4.87 -16.45
CA ASN A 157 -10.66 -6.31 -16.17
C ASN A 157 -11.55 -6.69 -14.98
N LEU A 158 -12.16 -5.72 -14.29
CA LEU A 158 -13.10 -6.00 -13.19
C LEU A 158 -14.33 -6.74 -13.73
N THR A 159 -14.55 -7.96 -13.24
CA THR A 159 -15.68 -8.80 -13.67
C THR A 159 -16.84 -8.79 -12.69
N SER A 160 -16.60 -8.42 -11.43
CA SER A 160 -17.61 -8.34 -10.40
C SER A 160 -17.33 -7.23 -9.39
N ILE A 161 -18.40 -6.53 -8.98
CA ILE A 161 -18.44 -5.66 -7.80
C ILE A 161 -19.65 -6.10 -6.99
N VAL A 162 -19.43 -6.67 -5.80
CA VAL A 162 -20.54 -7.10 -4.94
C VAL A 162 -21.04 -5.93 -4.09
N SER A 163 -21.95 -5.12 -4.64
CA SER A 163 -22.60 -4.06 -3.86
C SER A 163 -23.38 -4.67 -2.69
N HIS A 164 -22.95 -4.41 -1.46
CA HIS A 164 -23.75 -4.64 -0.26
C HIS A 164 -24.38 -3.31 0.14
N ASP A 165 -25.72 -3.25 0.12
CA ASP A 165 -26.52 -2.13 0.63
C ASP A 165 -26.34 -1.93 2.15
#